data_AF-A0A963ED31-F1
#
_entry.id   AF-A0A963ED31-F1
#
_cell.length_a   1.000
_cell.length_b   1.000
_cell.length_c   1.000
_cell.angle_alpha   90.00
_cell.angle_beta   90.00
_cell.angle_gamma   90.00
#
_symmetry.space_group_name_H-M   'P 1'
#
loop_
_entity.id
_entity.type
_entity.pdbx_description
1 polymer ?
#
loop_
_entity_poly.entity_id
_entity_poly.type
_entity_poly.pdbx_seq_one_letter_code
_entity_poly.pdbx_strand_id
1 'polypeptide(L)'
;MVDFKQDAGILVRLLEQYHEESREKQQPVLQLPRLAELIAHLDLDPFVANGGLTGAALEAFLHRYLGATTRLHHPAYFAHQVAVPHYAGSLAAMVDGFTNNPMAIYEMGPAAAAIEYFIVNWMLEKAGWVPMPPVPGEGIPGSHGGGVLTHGGSLANLTALIAARTRIAPDVWETGVPDDLAILAPAQAHYSIARAAG
;
A
#
# COMPACT_ATOMS: atom_id res chain seq x y z
N MET A 1 -2.84 29.71 12.15
CA MET A 1 -1.51 29.07 12.11
C MET A 1 -1.76 27.58 12.23
N VAL A 2 -1.27 26.76 11.30
CA VAL A 2 -1.46 25.30 11.35
C VAL A 2 -0.59 24.77 12.49
N ASP A 3 -1.21 24.12 13.48
CA ASP A 3 -0.49 23.46 14.57
C ASP A 3 -0.57 21.94 14.36
N PHE A 4 0.52 21.38 13.85
CA PHE A 4 0.64 19.94 13.63
C PHE A 4 0.33 19.12 14.88
N LYS A 5 0.71 19.57 16.08
CA LYS A 5 0.45 18.82 17.31
C LYS A 5 -1.03 18.81 17.64
N GLN A 6 -1.70 19.94 17.47
CA GLN A 6 -3.14 20.04 17.66
C GLN A 6 -3.89 19.14 16.68
N ASP A 7 -3.58 19.24 15.39
CA ASP A 7 -4.27 18.47 14.34
C ASP A 7 -3.98 16.96 14.45
N ALA A 8 -2.74 16.58 14.78
CA ALA A 8 -2.40 15.20 15.08
C ALA A 8 -3.18 14.68 16.32
N GLY A 9 -3.37 15.52 17.34
CA GLY A 9 -4.19 15.17 18.50
C GLY A 9 -5.67 14.92 18.16
N ILE A 10 -6.22 15.67 17.20
CA ILE A 10 -7.57 15.42 16.66
C ILE A 10 -7.62 14.07 15.95
N LEU A 11 -6.68 13.82 15.02
CA LEU A 11 -6.59 12.57 14.28
C LEU A 11 -6.51 11.35 15.20
N VAL A 12 -5.60 11.35 16.17
CA VAL A 12 -5.40 10.24 17.10
C VAL A 12 -6.66 9.96 17.90
N ARG A 13 -7.28 11.00 18.48
CA ARG A 13 -8.52 10.87 19.26
C ARG A 13 -9.66 10.26 18.45
N LEU A 14 -9.89 10.75 17.23
CA LEU A 14 -10.99 10.27 16.40
C LEU A 14 -10.74 8.86 15.84
N LEU A 15 -9.48 8.51 15.54
CA LEU A 15 -9.12 7.16 15.10
C LEU A 15 -9.25 6.14 16.24
N GLU A 16 -8.90 6.51 17.47
CA GLU A 16 -9.11 5.69 18.67
C GLU A 16 -10.60 5.43 18.89
N GLN A 17 -11.42 6.48 18.91
CA GLN A 17 -12.88 6.34 19.01
C GLN A 17 -13.44 5.45 17.89
N TYR A 18 -13.04 5.67 16.64
CA TYR A 18 -13.47 4.84 15.50
C TYR A 18 -13.08 3.37 15.68
N HIS A 19 -11.89 3.09 16.21
CA HIS A 19 -11.42 1.74 16.48
C HIS A 19 -12.29 1.05 17.56
N GLU A 20 -12.55 1.74 18.67
CA GLU A 20 -13.40 1.23 19.77
C GLU A 20 -14.83 0.96 19.29
N GLU A 21 -15.47 1.93 18.65
CA GLU A 21 -16.82 1.80 18.10
C GLU A 21 -16.94 0.62 17.13
N SER A 22 -15.88 0.38 16.32
CA SER A 22 -15.84 -0.74 15.37
C SER A 22 -15.76 -2.07 16.11
N ARG A 23 -14.87 -2.19 17.10
CA ARG A 23 -14.65 -3.44 17.86
C ARG A 23 -15.86 -3.81 18.71
N GLU A 24 -16.45 -2.82 19.36
CA GLU A 24 -17.62 -2.96 20.22
C GLU A 24 -18.95 -3.05 19.44
N LYS A 25 -18.89 -3.08 18.10
CA LYS A 25 -20.05 -3.24 17.21
C LYS A 25 -21.11 -2.15 17.39
N GLN A 26 -20.68 -0.95 17.77
CA GLN A 26 -21.58 0.19 18.01
C GLN A 26 -22.08 0.82 16.71
N GLN A 27 -21.36 0.58 15.61
CA GLN A 27 -21.68 1.06 14.26
C GLN A 27 -21.65 -0.12 13.28
N PRO A 28 -22.47 -0.10 12.21
CA PRO A 28 -22.50 -1.18 11.23
C PRO A 28 -21.16 -1.32 10.49
N VAL A 29 -20.87 -2.53 10.01
CA VAL A 29 -19.64 -2.82 9.23
C VAL A 29 -19.52 -1.94 7.98
N LEU A 30 -20.65 -1.68 7.34
CA LEU A 30 -20.74 -1.07 6.04
C LEU A 30 -21.93 -0.14 5.99
N GLN A 31 -21.69 1.09 5.53
CA GLN A 31 -22.74 2.02 5.11
C GLN A 31 -22.42 2.42 3.66
N LEU A 32 -23.36 2.19 2.75
CA LEU A 32 -23.19 2.48 1.33
C LEU A 32 -24.25 3.50 0.87
N PRO A 33 -24.10 4.78 1.21
CA PRO A 33 -24.91 5.84 0.61
C PRO A 33 -24.64 5.92 -0.90
N ARG A 34 -25.55 6.57 -1.63
CA ARG A 34 -25.31 6.81 -3.07
C ARG A 34 -24.13 7.77 -3.22
N LEU A 35 -23.37 7.63 -4.32
CA LEU A 35 -22.20 8.47 -4.58
C LEU A 35 -22.51 9.98 -4.48
N ALA A 36 -23.64 10.43 -5.03
CA ALA A 36 -24.05 11.82 -4.96
C ALA A 36 -24.32 12.30 -3.51
N GLU A 37 -24.89 11.44 -2.67
CA GLU A 37 -25.12 11.74 -1.25
C GLU A 37 -23.79 11.82 -0.49
N LEU A 38 -22.84 10.93 -0.80
CA LEU A 38 -21.52 10.95 -0.19
C LEU A 38 -20.70 12.19 -0.59
N ILE A 39 -20.76 12.59 -1.87
CA ILE A 39 -20.10 13.83 -2.34
C ILE A 39 -20.68 15.04 -1.59
N ALA A 40 -22.01 15.14 -1.52
CA ALA A 40 -22.67 16.23 -0.79
C ALA A 40 -22.35 16.19 0.72
N HIS A 41 -22.25 14.99 1.31
CA HIS A 41 -21.94 14.81 2.72
C HIS A 41 -20.51 15.25 3.07
N LEU A 42 -19.52 14.94 2.21
CA LEU A 42 -18.12 15.31 2.42
C LEU A 42 -17.87 16.81 2.24
N ASP A 43 -18.67 17.49 1.42
CA ASP A 43 -18.66 18.96 1.25
C ASP A 43 -17.25 19.50 0.97
N LEU A 44 -16.64 19.03 -0.13
CA LEU A 44 -15.22 19.27 -0.43
C LEU A 44 -14.94 20.63 -1.08
N ASP A 45 -15.93 21.25 -1.72
CA ASP A 45 -15.77 22.50 -2.49
C ASP A 45 -15.14 23.64 -1.67
N PRO A 46 -15.55 23.89 -0.40
CA PRO A 46 -14.94 24.95 0.40
C PRO A 46 -13.45 24.71 0.68
N PHE A 47 -13.04 23.46 0.86
CA PHE A 47 -11.64 23.11 1.16
C PHE A 47 -10.76 23.21 -0.08
N VAL A 48 -11.28 22.89 -1.26
CA VAL A 48 -10.57 23.09 -2.53
C VAL A 48 -10.37 24.58 -2.80
N ALA A 49 -11.42 25.39 -2.59
CA ALA A 49 -11.37 26.82 -2.87
C ALA A 49 -10.50 27.60 -1.87
N ASN A 50 -10.55 27.25 -0.58
CA ASN A 50 -10.01 28.08 0.50
C ASN A 50 -8.92 27.40 1.35
N GLY A 51 -8.68 26.10 1.16
CA GLY A 51 -7.85 25.32 2.06
C GLY A 51 -8.44 25.23 3.48
N GLY A 52 -7.58 25.19 4.49
CA GLY A 52 -7.99 25.35 5.90
C GLY A 52 -8.55 24.09 6.58
N LEU A 53 -8.28 22.90 6.04
CA LEU A 53 -8.65 21.62 6.66
C LEU A 53 -7.79 21.32 7.91
N THR A 54 -8.01 22.11 8.97
CA THR A 54 -7.26 22.10 10.24
C THR A 54 -8.20 22.40 11.40
N GLY A 55 -7.82 22.09 12.63
CA GLY A 55 -8.62 22.34 13.83
C GLY A 55 -10.05 21.79 13.73
N ALA A 56 -11.04 22.62 14.06
CA ALA A 56 -12.45 22.21 14.05
C ALA A 56 -12.95 21.76 12.66
N ALA A 57 -12.40 22.32 11.57
CA ALA A 57 -12.77 21.92 10.23
C ALA A 57 -12.26 20.51 9.89
N LEU A 58 -11.03 20.18 10.31
CA LEU A 58 -10.47 18.83 10.21
C LEU A 58 -11.29 17.83 11.03
N GLU A 59 -11.65 18.17 12.27
CA GLU A 59 -12.47 17.33 13.13
C GLU A 59 -13.84 17.01 12.50
N ALA A 60 -14.54 18.04 12.01
CA ALA A 60 -15.83 17.86 11.34
C ALA A 60 -15.72 17.01 10.07
N PHE A 61 -14.67 17.22 9.27
CA PHE A 61 -14.39 16.40 8.09
C PHE A 61 -14.12 14.95 8.45
N LEU A 62 -13.28 14.68 9.45
CA LEU A 62 -12.94 13.32 9.87
C LEU A 62 -14.16 12.56 10.40
N HIS A 63 -15.07 13.21 11.13
CA HIS A 63 -16.34 12.58 11.53
C HIS A 63 -17.16 12.13 10.31
N ARG A 64 -17.30 12.98 9.29
CA ARG A 64 -18.02 12.66 8.04
C ARG A 64 -17.33 11.53 7.28
N TYR A 65 -16.01 11.63 7.13
CA TYR A 65 -15.20 10.65 6.41
C TYR A 65 -15.25 9.27 7.09
N LEU A 66 -14.91 9.18 8.39
CA LEU A 66 -14.90 7.92 9.15
C LEU A 66 -16.29 7.32 9.30
N GLY A 67 -17.34 8.15 9.33
CA GLY A 67 -18.73 7.71 9.33
C GLY A 67 -19.13 6.96 8.05
N ALA A 68 -18.46 7.23 6.94
CA ALA A 68 -18.74 6.65 5.63
C ALA A 68 -17.75 5.55 5.19
N THR A 69 -16.75 5.20 6.02
CA THR A 69 -15.80 4.12 5.69
C THR A 69 -16.33 2.74 6.07
N THR A 70 -15.91 1.71 5.33
CA THR A 70 -16.06 0.32 5.75
C THR A 70 -15.21 0.05 7.01
N ARG A 71 -15.85 -0.47 8.06
CA ARG A 71 -15.21 -0.75 9.36
C ARG A 71 -14.51 -2.10 9.37
N LEU A 72 -13.29 -2.15 8.84
CA LEU A 72 -12.46 -3.37 8.80
C LEU A 72 -12.17 -3.94 10.20
N HIS A 73 -12.10 -3.09 11.23
CA HIS A 73 -11.90 -3.53 12.61
C HIS A 73 -13.14 -4.17 13.25
N HIS A 74 -14.30 -4.10 12.58
CA HIS A 74 -15.53 -4.68 13.11
C HIS A 74 -15.47 -6.21 13.04
N PRO A 75 -15.73 -6.97 14.12
CA PRO A 75 -15.59 -8.44 14.13
C PRO A 75 -16.48 -9.20 13.13
N ALA A 76 -17.52 -8.54 12.61
CA ALA A 76 -18.39 -9.08 11.55
C ALA A 76 -17.90 -8.74 10.11
N TYR A 77 -16.74 -8.10 9.96
CA TYR A 77 -16.13 -7.87 8.65
C TYR A 77 -15.49 -9.17 8.14
N PHE A 78 -16.14 -9.78 7.14
CA PHE A 78 -15.67 -10.99 6.45
C PHE A 78 -15.57 -10.79 4.92
N ALA A 79 -15.65 -9.54 4.47
CA ALA A 79 -15.59 -9.21 3.05
C ALA A 79 -14.15 -9.02 2.59
N HIS A 80 -13.86 -9.38 1.34
CA HIS A 80 -12.58 -9.16 0.62
C HIS A 80 -11.31 -9.69 1.31
N GLN A 81 -10.23 -9.84 0.54
CA GLN A 81 -8.92 -10.28 1.05
C GLN A 81 -8.07 -9.06 1.44
N VAL A 82 -8.61 -8.18 2.28
CA VAL A 82 -7.91 -7.00 2.81
C VAL A 82 -7.69 -7.20 4.30
N ALA A 83 -6.42 -7.17 4.72
CA ALA A 83 -6.06 -7.35 6.11
C ALA A 83 -6.54 -6.17 6.97
N VAL A 84 -7.01 -6.46 8.18
CA VAL A 84 -7.28 -5.44 9.20
C VAL A 84 -5.96 -4.79 9.58
N PRO A 85 -5.81 -3.46 9.48
CA PRO A 85 -4.53 -2.80 9.72
C PRO A 85 -4.12 -2.93 11.19
N HIS A 86 -2.83 -3.12 11.43
CA HIS A 86 -2.25 -3.02 12.77
C HIS A 86 -1.86 -1.56 13.05
N TYR A 87 -2.10 -1.05 14.27
CA TYR A 87 -1.87 0.36 14.60
C TYR A 87 -0.42 0.80 14.34
N ALA A 88 0.56 -0.08 14.59
CA ALA A 88 1.96 0.20 14.31
C ALA A 88 2.23 0.49 12.84
N GLY A 89 1.51 -0.17 11.92
CA GLY A 89 1.58 0.11 10.48
C GLY A 89 1.01 1.48 10.14
N SER A 90 -0.09 1.89 10.79
CA SER A 90 -0.66 3.23 10.62
C SER A 90 0.28 4.34 11.11
N LEU A 91 0.97 4.13 12.23
CA LEU A 91 1.98 5.06 12.73
C LEU A 91 3.19 5.14 11.78
N ALA A 92 3.66 3.99 11.27
CA ALA A 92 4.71 3.97 10.27
C ALA A 92 4.31 4.71 8.98
N ALA A 93 3.05 4.56 8.52
CA ALA A 93 2.52 5.30 7.37
C ALA A 93 2.45 6.81 7.63
N MET A 94 2.17 7.25 8.87
CA MET A 94 2.25 8.66 9.25
C MET A 94 3.70 9.19 9.16
N VAL A 95 4.69 8.42 9.62
CA VAL A 95 6.11 8.80 9.51
C VAL A 95 6.56 8.85 8.04
N ASP A 96 6.16 7.86 7.25
CA ASP A 96 6.43 7.79 5.82
C ASP A 96 5.85 9.02 5.09
N GLY A 97 4.55 9.28 5.27
CA GLY A 97 3.89 10.44 4.68
C GLY A 97 4.42 11.79 5.16
N PHE A 98 4.88 11.88 6.41
CA PHE A 98 5.45 13.11 6.96
C PHE A 98 6.87 13.39 6.45
N THR A 99 7.70 12.35 6.33
CA THR A 99 9.10 12.51 5.86
C THR A 99 9.20 12.55 4.34
N ASN A 100 8.30 11.89 3.61
CA ASN A 100 8.21 11.89 2.15
C ASN A 100 9.58 11.65 1.48
N ASN A 101 10.30 10.62 1.93
CA ASN A 101 11.63 10.26 1.44
C ASN A 101 11.51 9.24 0.28
N PRO A 102 11.71 9.65 -0.99
CA PRO A 102 11.53 8.74 -2.12
C PRO A 102 12.69 7.74 -2.25
N MET A 103 12.38 6.52 -2.69
CA MET A 103 13.38 5.46 -2.89
C MET A 103 13.84 5.29 -4.34
N ALA A 104 13.71 6.32 -5.18
CA ALA A 104 14.18 6.26 -6.57
C ALA A 104 15.72 6.17 -6.68
N ILE A 105 16.43 6.76 -5.72
CA ILE A 105 17.88 6.66 -5.54
C ILE A 105 18.19 6.54 -4.05
N TYR A 106 19.23 5.79 -3.68
CA TYR A 106 19.54 5.49 -2.28
C TYR A 106 19.72 6.74 -1.40
N GLU A 107 20.33 7.80 -1.93
CA GLU A 107 20.56 9.07 -1.23
C GLU A 107 19.29 9.71 -0.68
N MET A 108 18.16 9.55 -1.38
CA MET A 108 16.89 10.20 -1.04
C MET A 108 16.05 9.42 -0.02
N GLY A 109 16.40 8.16 0.27
CA GLY A 109 15.66 7.29 1.17
C GLY A 109 16.48 6.13 1.75
N PRO A 110 17.66 6.38 2.35
CA PRO A 110 18.57 5.32 2.75
C PRO A 110 17.99 4.42 3.86
N ALA A 111 17.22 5.01 4.78
CA ALA A 111 16.58 4.27 5.86
C ALA A 111 15.50 3.31 5.32
N ALA A 112 14.64 3.79 4.42
CA ALA A 112 13.58 2.98 3.81
C ALA A 112 14.18 1.89 2.91
N ALA A 113 15.21 2.20 2.12
CA ALA A 113 15.93 1.24 1.29
C ALA A 113 16.59 0.13 2.13
N ALA A 114 17.21 0.47 3.27
CA ALA A 114 17.79 -0.50 4.19
C ALA A 114 16.73 -1.42 4.81
N ILE A 115 15.57 -0.88 5.19
CA ILE A 115 14.43 -1.66 5.69
C ILE A 115 13.91 -2.61 4.61
N GLU A 116 13.70 -2.13 3.39
CA GLU A 116 13.23 -2.96 2.28
C GLU A 116 14.20 -4.11 2.00
N TYR A 117 15.50 -3.82 1.91
CA TYR A 117 16.54 -4.83 1.70
C TYR A 117 16.50 -5.93 2.77
N PHE A 118 16.40 -5.53 4.04
CA PHE A 118 16.30 -6.46 5.16
C PHE A 118 15.02 -7.30 5.08
N ILE A 119 13.86 -6.68 4.84
CA ILE A 119 12.57 -7.35 4.80
C ILE A 119 12.49 -8.32 3.62
N VAL A 120 12.98 -7.94 2.44
CA VAL A 120 13.05 -8.83 1.28
C VAL A 120 13.91 -10.05 1.58
N ASN A 121 15.11 -9.87 2.12
CA ASN A 121 15.97 -10.98 2.52
C ASN A 121 15.29 -11.91 3.55
N TRP A 122 14.66 -11.32 4.57
CA TRP A 122 13.89 -12.09 5.54
C TRP A 122 12.73 -12.88 4.89
N MET A 123 11.99 -12.30 3.95
CA MET A 123 10.93 -12.98 3.22
C MET A 123 11.46 -14.12 2.33
N LEU A 124 12.60 -13.91 1.66
CA LEU A 124 13.27 -14.92 0.84
C LEU A 124 13.68 -16.14 1.68
N GLU A 125 14.24 -15.92 2.87
CA GLU A 125 14.55 -17.01 3.81
C GLU A 125 13.29 -17.79 4.22
N LYS A 126 12.17 -17.10 4.48
CA LYS A 126 10.89 -17.76 4.78
C LYS A 126 10.36 -18.59 3.61
N ALA A 127 10.65 -18.21 2.38
CA ALA A 127 10.34 -18.99 1.18
C ALA A 127 11.33 -20.14 0.92
N GLY A 128 12.40 -20.27 1.72
CA GLY A 128 13.45 -21.28 1.55
C GLY A 128 14.46 -20.94 0.45
N TRP A 129 14.56 -19.68 0.04
CA TRP A 129 15.53 -19.21 -0.95
C TRP A 129 16.79 -18.67 -0.27
N VAL A 130 17.89 -18.60 -1.02
CA VAL A 130 19.15 -18.01 -0.54
C VAL A 130 19.06 -16.49 -0.75
N PRO A 131 18.96 -15.66 0.31
CA PRO A 131 18.87 -14.20 0.19
C PRO A 131 20.22 -13.58 -0.18
N MET A 132 20.23 -12.31 -0.60
CA MET A 132 21.48 -11.56 -0.74
C MET A 132 22.22 -11.43 0.60
N PRO A 133 23.57 -11.34 0.62
CA PRO A 133 24.34 -11.08 1.84
C PRO A 133 23.90 -9.80 2.57
N PRO A 134 24.10 -9.67 3.89
CA PRO A 134 23.67 -8.49 4.65
C PRO A 134 24.26 -7.16 4.15
N VAL A 135 25.46 -7.20 3.59
CA VAL A 135 26.10 -6.04 2.96
C VAL A 135 26.11 -6.28 1.45
N PRO A 136 25.40 -5.46 0.66
CA PRO A 136 25.41 -5.58 -0.79
C PRO A 136 26.79 -5.22 -1.36
N GLY A 137 27.14 -5.81 -2.50
CA GLY A 137 28.42 -5.58 -3.17
C GLY A 137 28.48 -6.30 -4.52
N GLU A 138 29.47 -5.95 -5.32
CA GLU A 138 29.75 -6.62 -6.58
C GLU A 138 30.53 -7.92 -6.37
N GLY A 139 30.45 -8.84 -7.34
CA GLY A 139 31.25 -10.07 -7.33
C GLY A 139 30.87 -11.08 -6.24
N ILE A 140 29.66 -10.96 -5.66
CA ILE A 140 29.16 -11.93 -4.69
C ILE A 140 28.96 -13.28 -5.41
N PRO A 141 29.68 -14.35 -5.03
CA PRO A 141 29.64 -15.62 -5.73
C PRO A 141 28.35 -16.41 -5.42
N GLY A 142 27.74 -17.00 -6.44
CA GLY A 142 26.55 -17.86 -6.29
C GLY A 142 25.25 -17.19 -6.71
N SER A 143 24.16 -17.96 -6.71
CA SER A 143 22.83 -17.50 -7.06
C SER A 143 22.08 -17.07 -5.81
N HIS A 144 21.64 -15.82 -5.77
CA HIS A 144 20.88 -15.25 -4.67
C HIS A 144 19.52 -14.76 -5.17
N GLY A 145 18.51 -14.86 -4.33
CA GLY A 145 17.22 -14.22 -4.53
C GLY A 145 17.32 -12.72 -4.29
N GLY A 146 16.53 -11.96 -5.02
CA GLY A 146 16.34 -10.53 -4.83
C GLY A 146 14.89 -10.15 -5.08
N GLY A 147 14.54 -8.91 -4.77
CA GLY A 147 13.17 -8.43 -4.93
C GLY A 147 13.04 -6.97 -4.55
N VAL A 148 11.86 -6.43 -4.84
CA VAL A 148 11.42 -5.08 -4.48
C VAL A 148 9.99 -5.17 -3.98
N LEU A 149 9.58 -4.32 -3.03
CA LEU A 149 8.18 -4.26 -2.62
C LEU A 149 7.41 -3.42 -3.64
N THR A 150 6.22 -3.88 -4.02
CA THR A 150 5.36 -3.20 -4.99
C THR A 150 4.06 -2.74 -4.35
N HIS A 151 3.42 -1.72 -4.93
CA HIS A 151 2.08 -1.28 -4.52
C HIS A 151 0.99 -2.27 -4.95
N GLY A 152 0.90 -3.40 -4.23
CA GLY A 152 -0.08 -4.46 -4.43
C GLY A 152 0.38 -5.59 -5.35
N GLY A 153 -0.27 -6.75 -5.22
CA GLY A 153 0.13 -7.99 -5.89
C GLY A 153 -0.02 -7.97 -7.43
N SER A 154 -0.87 -7.11 -7.98
CA SER A 154 -0.99 -6.95 -9.43
C SER A 154 0.30 -6.43 -10.07
N LEU A 155 0.96 -5.45 -9.42
CA LEU A 155 2.26 -4.95 -9.87
C LEU A 155 3.36 -5.98 -9.61
N ALA A 156 3.31 -6.74 -8.51
CA ALA A 156 4.23 -7.85 -8.29
C ALA A 156 4.18 -8.89 -9.43
N ASN A 157 2.96 -9.27 -9.86
CA ASN A 157 2.78 -10.19 -11.00
C ASN A 157 3.32 -9.61 -12.31
N LEU A 158 3.06 -8.33 -12.58
CA LEU A 158 3.63 -7.63 -13.75
C LEU A 158 5.16 -7.63 -13.71
N THR A 159 5.76 -7.24 -12.58
CA THR A 159 7.21 -7.22 -12.39
C THR A 159 7.82 -8.61 -12.58
N ALA A 160 7.21 -9.65 -12.01
CA ALA A 160 7.67 -11.02 -12.16
C ALA A 160 7.63 -11.49 -13.63
N LEU A 161 6.55 -11.19 -14.36
CA LEU A 161 6.43 -11.53 -15.77
C LEU A 161 7.42 -10.75 -16.65
N ILE A 162 7.66 -9.47 -16.36
CA ILE A 162 8.70 -8.67 -17.06
C ILE A 162 10.09 -9.25 -16.80
N ALA A 163 10.40 -9.66 -15.56
CA ALA A 163 11.66 -10.28 -15.22
C ALA A 163 11.84 -11.62 -15.96
N ALA A 164 10.82 -12.48 -15.96
CA ALA A 164 10.83 -13.74 -16.69
C ALA A 164 11.01 -13.54 -18.20
N ARG A 165 10.25 -12.60 -18.80
CA ARG A 165 10.38 -12.25 -20.22
C ARG A 165 11.78 -11.75 -20.56
N THR A 166 12.32 -10.82 -19.77
CA THR A 166 13.67 -10.28 -19.99
C THR A 166 14.74 -11.37 -19.85
N ARG A 167 14.51 -12.39 -19.02
CA ARG A 167 15.45 -13.51 -18.90
C ARG A 167 15.41 -14.47 -20.10
N ILE A 168 14.25 -14.69 -20.70
CA ILE A 168 14.07 -15.60 -21.84
C ILE A 168 14.38 -14.90 -23.18
N ALA A 169 13.99 -13.64 -23.31
CA ALA A 169 14.20 -12.77 -24.47
C ALA A 169 14.94 -11.48 -24.01
N PRO A 170 16.28 -11.50 -23.90
CA PRO A 170 17.05 -10.39 -23.34
C PRO A 170 16.95 -9.10 -24.17
N ASP A 171 16.82 -9.23 -25.49
CA ASP A 171 16.79 -8.10 -26.43
C ASP A 171 15.38 -7.52 -26.64
N VAL A 172 14.40 -7.92 -25.81
CA VAL A 172 12.97 -7.57 -25.94
C VAL A 172 12.71 -6.06 -25.90
N TRP A 173 13.57 -5.30 -25.22
CA TRP A 173 13.44 -3.85 -25.10
C TRP A 173 13.79 -3.12 -26.39
N GLU A 174 14.63 -3.72 -27.24
CA GLU A 174 15.08 -3.13 -28.51
C GLU A 174 14.31 -3.72 -29.70
N THR A 175 14.00 -5.01 -29.64
CA THR A 175 13.49 -5.78 -30.79
C THR A 175 12.01 -6.14 -30.67
N GLY A 176 11.38 -5.88 -29.53
CA GLY A 176 10.00 -6.25 -29.24
C GLY A 176 9.85 -7.68 -28.72
N VAL A 177 8.61 -8.05 -28.37
CA VAL A 177 8.28 -9.37 -27.80
C VAL A 177 8.17 -10.42 -28.92
N PRO A 178 8.86 -11.57 -28.83
CA PRO A 178 8.67 -12.69 -29.75
C PRO A 178 7.22 -13.22 -29.74
N ASP A 179 6.77 -13.77 -30.86
CA ASP A 179 5.39 -14.25 -31.06
C ASP A 179 5.13 -15.68 -30.53
N ASP A 180 6.16 -16.34 -30.01
CA ASP A 180 6.14 -17.72 -29.53
C ASP A 180 6.24 -17.84 -27.99
N LEU A 181 6.21 -16.73 -27.27
CA LEU A 181 6.17 -16.74 -25.80
C LEU A 181 4.76 -17.05 -25.29
N ALA A 182 4.67 -17.97 -24.33
CA ALA A 182 3.42 -18.37 -23.71
C ALA A 182 3.51 -18.31 -22.17
N ILE A 183 2.38 -17.95 -21.53
CA ILE A 183 2.22 -17.99 -20.08
C ILE A 183 1.28 -19.14 -19.74
N LEU A 184 1.73 -20.05 -18.87
CA LEU A 184 0.89 -21.09 -18.32
C LEU A 184 0.42 -20.68 -16.92
N ALA A 185 -0.90 -20.58 -16.73
CA ALA A 185 -1.51 -20.27 -15.44
C ALA A 185 -2.79 -21.11 -15.23
N PRO A 186 -3.14 -21.48 -13.98
CA PRO A 186 -4.42 -22.13 -13.70
C PRO A 186 -5.62 -21.25 -14.07
N ALA A 187 -6.76 -21.85 -14.42
CA ALA A 187 -7.99 -21.11 -14.73
C ALA A 187 -8.51 -20.24 -13.57
N GLN A 188 -8.10 -20.54 -12.34
CA GLN A 188 -8.45 -19.79 -11.12
C GLN A 188 -7.40 -18.75 -10.74
N ALA A 189 -6.37 -18.52 -11.58
CA ALA A 189 -5.37 -17.50 -11.33
C ALA A 189 -6.03 -16.12 -11.21
N HIS A 190 -5.43 -15.26 -10.38
CA HIS A 190 -5.91 -13.89 -10.25
C HIS A 190 -5.87 -13.18 -11.61
N TYR A 191 -6.92 -12.42 -11.94
CA TYR A 191 -7.08 -11.77 -13.24
C TYR A 191 -5.90 -10.82 -13.61
N SER A 192 -5.09 -10.41 -12.63
CA SER A 192 -3.89 -9.59 -12.87
C SER A 192 -2.85 -10.29 -13.72
N ILE A 193 -2.82 -11.63 -13.78
CA ILE A 193 -1.93 -12.36 -14.70
C ILE A 193 -2.32 -12.07 -16.15
N ALA A 194 -3.60 -12.25 -16.49
CA ALA A 194 -4.11 -11.96 -17.84
C ALA A 194 -3.93 -10.48 -18.18
N ARG A 195 -4.22 -9.57 -17.24
CA ARG A 195 -3.99 -8.12 -17.44
C ARG A 195 -2.51 -7.79 -17.69
N ALA A 196 -1.59 -8.46 -17.01
CA ALA A 196 -0.16 -8.24 -17.18
C ALA A 196 0.40 -8.83 -18.48
N ALA A 197 -0.25 -9.86 -19.03
CA ALA A 197 0.12 -10.46 -20.32
C ALA A 197 -0.17 -9.53 -21.51
N GLY A 198 -1.19 -8.68 -21.42
CA GLY A 198 -1.65 -7.80 -22.51
C GLY A 198 -2.96 -8.28 -23.12
#